data_AF-A0A8S3XF73-F1
#
_entry.id   AF-A0A8S3XF73-F1
#
_cell.length_a   1.000
_cell.length_b   1.000
_cell.length_c   1.000
_cell.angle_alpha   90.00
_cell.angle_beta   90.00
_cell.angle_gamma   90.00
#
_symmetry.space_group_name_H-M   'P 1'
#
loop_
_entity.id
_entity.type
_entity.pdbx_description
1 polymer ?
#
loop_
_entity_poly.entity_id
_entity_poly.type
_entity_poly.pdbx_seq_one_letter_code
_entity_poly.pdbx_strand_id
1 'polypeptide(L)'
;MPKCDNCDKLIAKKSAILECNTCSKTVHATQACTSLTSKQLAALRNTENLEWTCEVCCRETPRQRSFVIQEEEEEDDEELLLTQGADSGSNAMKKLLSDISIEVKKAVKKEIGSVNEALSSCCQKMDGIMDTLVTISGKIKELGNKNTYLTNQNKHHQNPCCGTIHWKP
;
A
#
# COMPACT_ATOMS: atom_id res chain seq x y z
N MET A 1 29.46 -2.46 -6.02
CA MET A 1 28.87 -2.22 -4.69
C MET A 1 27.62 -1.38 -4.90
N PRO A 2 26.48 -1.73 -4.28
CA PRO A 2 25.25 -0.95 -4.44
C PRO A 2 25.44 0.48 -3.94
N LYS A 3 24.76 1.43 -4.59
CA LYS A 3 24.73 2.85 -4.19
C LYS A 3 23.41 3.12 -3.45
N CYS A 4 23.45 4.06 -2.52
CA CYS A 4 22.25 4.54 -1.85
C CYS A 4 21.47 5.45 -2.81
N ASP A 5 20.20 5.15 -3.04
CA ASP A 5 19.32 5.90 -3.95
C ASP A 5 18.98 7.32 -3.44
N ASN A 6 19.33 7.65 -2.20
CA ASN A 6 19.07 8.98 -1.61
C ASN A 6 20.31 9.91 -1.59
N CYS A 7 21.51 9.37 -1.41
CA CYS A 7 22.72 10.19 -1.29
C CYS A 7 23.84 9.84 -2.27
N ASP A 8 23.59 8.90 -3.18
CA ASP A 8 24.50 8.41 -4.23
C ASP A 8 25.84 7.82 -3.73
N LYS A 9 26.03 7.73 -2.41
CA LYS A 9 27.21 7.13 -1.78
C LYS A 9 27.12 5.61 -1.79
N LEU A 10 28.28 4.97 -1.84
CA LEU A 10 28.40 3.52 -1.78
C LEU A 10 27.85 2.97 -0.46
N ILE A 11 27.13 1.85 -0.54
CA ILE A 11 26.68 1.07 0.61
C ILE A 11 27.80 0.07 0.96
N ALA A 12 28.28 0.14 2.20
CA ALA A 12 29.30 -0.77 2.69
C ALA A 12 28.71 -2.18 2.91
N LYS A 13 29.50 -3.24 2.70
CA LYS A 13 29.04 -4.64 2.86
C LYS A 13 28.46 -4.97 4.26
N LYS A 14 28.76 -4.17 5.29
CA LYS A 14 28.32 -4.38 6.68
C LYS A 14 27.35 -3.31 7.19
N SER A 15 26.94 -2.34 6.37
CA SER A 15 25.99 -1.31 6.80
C SER A 15 24.55 -1.83 6.70
N ALA A 16 23.73 -1.50 7.69
CA ALA A 16 22.30 -1.72 7.61
C ALA A 16 21.69 -0.87 6.48
N ILE A 17 20.78 -1.49 5.71
CA ILE A 17 20.06 -0.86 4.60
C ILE A 17 18.58 -1.02 4.81
N LEU A 18 17.81 -0.13 4.18
CA LEU A 18 16.38 -0.28 4.02
C LEU A 18 16.05 -0.37 2.53
N GLU A 19 15.10 -1.24 2.20
CA GLU A 19 14.55 -1.40 0.86
C GLU A 19 13.06 -1.03 0.90
N CYS A 20 12.65 -0.16 -0.02
CA CYS A 20 11.26 0.27 -0.13
C CYS A 20 10.39 -0.88 -0.65
N ASN A 21 9.29 -1.21 0.04
CA ASN A 21 8.40 -2.31 -0.39
C ASN A 21 7.73 -2.08 -1.76
N THR A 22 7.67 -0.82 -2.22
CA THR A 22 6.91 -0.43 -3.41
C THR A 22 7.80 -0.31 -4.64
N CYS A 23 8.94 0.37 -4.51
CA CYS A 23 9.83 0.69 -5.65
C CYS A 23 11.21 0.02 -5.57
N SER A 24 11.44 -0.84 -4.57
CA SER A 24 12.71 -1.56 -4.34
C SER A 24 13.96 -0.67 -4.26
N LYS A 25 13.79 0.65 -4.03
CA LYS A 25 14.91 1.57 -3.78
C LYS A 25 15.60 1.19 -2.48
N THR A 26 16.93 1.19 -2.52
CA THR A 26 17.80 0.84 -1.40
C THR A 26 18.52 2.07 -0.86
N VAL A 27 18.43 2.29 0.44
CA VAL A 27 19.05 3.44 1.11
C VAL A 27 19.78 3.01 2.37
N HIS A 28 20.69 3.86 2.86
CA HIS A 28 21.31 3.64 4.17
C HIS A 28 20.24 3.71 5.27
N ALA A 29 20.26 2.77 6.22
CA ALA A 29 19.38 2.79 7.40
C ALA A 29 19.83 3.86 8.42
N THR A 30 19.76 5.13 8.01
CA THR A 30 20.15 6.30 8.79
C THR A 30 19.10 7.38 8.67
N GLN A 31 19.00 8.23 9.69
CA GLN A 31 18.06 9.34 9.69
C GLN A 31 18.25 10.27 8.48
N ALA A 32 19.49 10.51 8.05
CA ALA A 32 19.78 11.37 6.90
C ALA A 32 19.26 10.82 5.56
N CYS A 33 19.12 9.50 5.41
CA CYS A 33 18.67 8.89 4.15
C CYS A 33 17.21 8.44 4.16
N THR A 34 16.57 8.39 5.33
CA THR A 34 15.24 7.77 5.50
C THR A 34 14.27 8.68 6.25
N SER A 35 14.76 9.76 6.85
CA SER A 35 14.02 10.62 7.79
C SER A 35 13.47 9.88 9.02
N LEU A 36 13.91 8.64 9.26
CA LEU A 36 13.52 7.85 10.42
C LEU A 36 14.47 8.08 11.59
N THR A 37 13.91 8.27 12.77
CA THR A 37 14.67 8.32 14.02
C THR A 37 15.28 6.95 14.35
N SER A 38 16.33 6.93 15.17
CA SER A 38 16.96 5.69 15.63
C SER A 38 15.97 4.72 16.29
N LYS A 39 14.95 5.24 17.00
CA LYS A 39 13.89 4.42 17.61
C LYS A 39 13.01 3.75 16.56
N GLN A 40 12.62 4.47 15.51
CA GLN A 40 11.82 3.92 14.41
C GLN A 40 12.60 2.88 13.59
N LEU A 41 13.89 3.14 13.35
CA LEU A 41 14.79 2.18 12.70
C LEU A 41 14.94 0.90 13.54
N ALA A 42 15.07 1.02 14.86
CA ALA A 42 15.09 -0.14 15.75
C ALA A 42 13.77 -0.90 15.75
N ALA A 43 12.63 -0.20 15.72
CA ALA A 43 11.30 -0.82 15.65
C ALA A 43 11.12 -1.62 14.35
N LEU A 44 11.49 -1.04 13.20
CA LEU A 44 11.48 -1.72 11.90
C LEU A 44 12.38 -2.97 11.90
N ARG A 45 13.56 -2.88 12.52
CA ARG A 45 14.50 -4.01 12.58
C ARG A 45 14.00 -5.16 13.44
N ASN A 46 13.28 -4.85 14.52
CA ASN A 46 12.90 -5.82 15.54
C ASN A 46 11.48 -6.38 15.36
N THR A 47 10.71 -5.87 14.38
CA THR A 47 9.33 -6.27 14.17
C THR A 47 9.15 -6.82 12.77
N GLU A 48 8.79 -8.10 12.66
CA GLU A 48 8.76 -8.83 11.38
C GLU A 48 7.67 -8.35 10.41
N ASN A 49 6.60 -7.72 10.92
CA ASN A 49 5.45 -7.27 10.12
C ASN A 49 5.45 -5.77 9.84
N LEU A 50 6.61 -5.11 9.99
CA LEU A 50 6.76 -3.67 9.85
C LEU A 50 7.63 -3.40 8.62
N GLU A 51 6.98 -2.98 7.54
CA GLU A 51 7.65 -2.68 6.28
C GLU A 51 7.95 -1.18 6.14
N TRP A 52 9.01 -0.85 5.40
CA TRP A 52 9.37 0.52 5.08
C TRP A 52 8.98 0.87 3.65
N THR A 53 8.38 2.05 3.49
CA THR A 53 8.07 2.67 2.21
C THR A 53 8.75 4.03 2.15
N CYS A 54 9.43 4.33 1.05
CA CYS A 54 10.12 5.60 0.87
C CYS A 54 9.13 6.78 0.79
N GLU A 55 9.61 7.99 1.02
CA GLU A 55 8.76 9.19 1.09
C GLU A 55 8.00 9.45 -0.22
N VAL A 56 8.62 9.18 -1.37
CA VAL A 56 8.00 9.35 -2.69
C VAL A 56 6.78 8.43 -2.82
N CYS A 57 6.97 7.12 -2.61
CA CYS A 57 5.88 6.16 -2.67
C CYS A 57 4.82 6.42 -1.59
N CYS A 58 5.24 6.86 -0.40
CA CYS A 58 4.34 7.26 0.68
C CYS A 58 3.41 8.43 0.29
N ARG A 59 3.87 9.37 -0.53
CA ARG A 59 3.05 10.49 -1.03
C ARG A 59 2.11 10.06 -2.16
N GLU A 60 2.55 9.14 -3.00
CA GLU A 60 1.79 8.63 -4.15
C GLU A 60 0.73 7.59 -3.76
N THR A 61 0.90 6.93 -2.62
CA THR A 61 -0.06 5.94 -2.13
C THR A 61 -1.08 6.64 -1.22
N PRO A 62 -2.39 6.63 -1.53
CA PRO A 62 -3.42 7.18 -0.65
C PRO A 62 -3.44 6.38 0.66
N ARG A 63 -2.89 6.97 1.73
CA ARG A 63 -2.88 6.33 3.05
C ARG A 63 -4.27 6.42 3.70
N GLN A 64 -4.86 5.29 4.04
CA GLN A 64 -5.77 5.23 5.18
C GLN A 64 -4.96 5.52 6.44
N ARG A 65 -5.05 6.75 6.96
CA ARG A 65 -4.51 7.04 8.29
C ARG A 65 -5.44 6.37 9.30
N SER A 66 -4.92 5.43 10.08
CA SER A 66 -5.65 4.79 11.19
C SER A 66 -5.98 5.77 12.32
N PHE A 67 -5.30 6.91 12.32
CA PHE A 67 -5.59 8.04 13.19
C PHE A 67 -6.48 9.03 12.45
N VAL A 68 -7.74 9.08 12.86
CA VAL A 68 -8.63 10.19 12.57
C VAL A 68 -8.32 11.25 13.63
N ILE A 69 -7.64 12.32 13.22
CA ILE A 69 -7.65 13.54 14.01
C ILE A 69 -9.04 14.11 13.76
N GLN A 70 -9.91 14.06 14.76
CA GLN A 70 -11.12 14.87 14.72
C GLN A 70 -10.60 16.30 14.70
N GLU A 71 -10.76 16.97 13.55
CA GLU A 71 -10.69 18.43 13.52
C GLU A 71 -11.74 18.86 14.56
N GLU A 72 -11.29 19.30 15.75
CA GLU A 72 -12.11 20.22 16.52
C GLU A 72 -12.54 21.28 15.52
N GLU A 73 -13.81 21.64 15.52
CA GLU A 73 -14.30 22.80 14.81
C GLU A 73 -13.57 24.01 15.41
N GLU A 74 -12.30 24.20 15.07
CA GLU A 74 -11.66 25.48 15.07
C GLU A 74 -12.48 26.26 14.05
N GLU A 75 -13.46 27.00 14.58
CA GLU A 75 -13.70 28.39 14.20
C GLU A 75 -12.33 29.03 13.95
N ASP A 76 -11.75 28.77 12.79
CA ASP A 76 -10.46 29.31 12.43
C ASP A 76 -10.72 30.77 12.04
N ASP A 77 -10.54 31.60 13.07
CA ASP A 77 -10.36 33.05 13.11
C ASP A 77 -9.25 33.52 12.13
N GLU A 78 -9.34 33.17 10.85
CA GLU A 78 -8.41 33.60 9.81
C GLU A 78 -8.91 34.82 9.02
N GLU A 79 -9.76 35.68 9.61
CA GLU A 79 -10.18 36.96 9.02
C GLU A 79 -9.52 38.19 9.68
N LEU A 80 -8.19 38.15 9.93
CA LEU A 80 -7.49 39.30 10.53
C LEU A 80 -6.36 39.92 9.69
N LEU A 81 -6.24 39.61 8.39
CA LEU A 81 -5.16 40.22 7.59
C LEU A 81 -5.51 40.63 6.14
N LEU A 82 -6.72 41.11 5.85
CA LEU A 82 -6.97 41.78 4.56
C LEU A 82 -7.64 43.16 4.71
N THR A 83 -6.75 44.16 4.86
CA THR A 83 -6.83 45.54 4.32
C THR A 83 -7.66 46.58 5.09
N GLN A 84 -6.95 47.36 5.92
CA GLN A 84 -7.20 48.80 6.07
C GLN A 84 -6.84 49.50 4.73
N GLY A 85 -7.77 50.28 4.17
CA GLY A 85 -7.52 51.12 2.99
C GLY A 85 -8.78 51.28 2.13
N ALA A 86 -9.30 52.51 2.08
CA ALA A 86 -10.57 52.92 1.51
C ALA A 86 -10.84 52.47 0.06
N ASP A 87 -12.04 51.90 -0.20
CA ASP A 87 -12.93 52.33 -1.29
C ASP A 87 -14.30 51.65 -1.19
N SER A 88 -15.39 52.43 -1.13
CA SER A 88 -16.76 51.95 -0.84
C SER A 88 -17.41 51.12 -1.97
N GLY A 89 -16.68 50.82 -3.06
CA GLY A 89 -17.09 49.84 -4.09
C GLY A 89 -16.44 48.45 -3.95
N SER A 90 -15.43 48.30 -3.09
CA SER A 90 -14.54 47.12 -3.04
C SER A 90 -15.10 45.96 -2.19
N ASN A 91 -15.91 46.27 -1.17
CA ASN A 91 -16.35 45.27 -0.18
C ASN A 91 -17.32 44.22 -0.74
N ALA A 92 -18.16 44.58 -1.71
CA ALA A 92 -19.08 43.64 -2.35
C ALA A 92 -18.33 42.57 -3.18
N MET A 93 -17.26 42.98 -3.87
CA MET A 93 -16.43 42.06 -4.66
C MET A 93 -15.60 41.14 -3.75
N LYS A 94 -15.04 41.67 -2.66
CA LYS A 94 -14.33 40.87 -1.66
C LYS A 94 -15.24 39.82 -1.03
N LYS A 95 -16.47 40.21 -0.68
CA LYS A 95 -17.48 39.28 -0.15
C LYS A 95 -17.84 38.19 -1.16
N LEU A 96 -18.10 38.56 -2.42
CA LEU A 96 -18.39 37.59 -3.48
C LEU A 96 -17.25 36.58 -3.68
N LEU A 97 -16.00 37.03 -3.66
CA LEU A 97 -14.83 36.14 -3.76
C LEU A 97 -14.69 35.22 -2.55
N SER A 98 -15.00 35.71 -1.35
CA SER A 98 -15.04 34.89 -0.14
C SER A 98 -16.12 33.81 -0.23
N ASP A 99 -17.34 34.20 -0.62
CA ASP A 99 -18.47 33.28 -0.79
C ASP A 99 -18.16 32.21 -1.84
N ILE A 100 -17.55 32.58 -2.98
CA ILE A 100 -17.09 31.63 -4.01
C ILE A 100 -16.02 30.69 -3.45
N SER A 101 -15.06 31.21 -2.69
CA SER A 101 -13.99 30.39 -2.08
C SER A 101 -14.56 29.35 -1.13
N ILE A 102 -15.54 29.73 -0.30
CA ILE A 102 -16.23 28.82 0.62
C ILE A 102 -17.00 27.75 -0.15
N GLU A 103 -17.77 28.14 -1.17
CA GLU A 103 -18.57 27.21 -1.97
C GLU A 103 -17.68 26.21 -2.73
N VAL A 104 -16.56 26.67 -3.29
CA VAL A 104 -15.56 25.83 -3.96
C VAL A 104 -14.92 24.86 -2.97
N LYS A 105 -14.48 25.33 -1.79
CA LYS A 105 -13.93 24.46 -0.74
C LYS A 105 -14.93 23.38 -0.34
N LYS A 106 -16.20 23.76 -0.16
CA LYS A 106 -17.28 22.83 0.20
C LYS A 106 -17.54 21.80 -0.90
N ALA A 107 -17.61 22.23 -2.15
CA ALA A 107 -17.78 21.34 -3.30
C ALA A 107 -16.61 20.36 -3.41
N VAL A 108 -15.37 20.85 -3.32
CA VAL A 108 -14.18 20.00 -3.35
C VAL A 108 -14.17 18.99 -2.21
N LYS A 109 -14.46 19.41 -0.97
CA LYS A 109 -14.53 18.51 0.20
C LYS A 109 -15.58 17.42 0.01
N LYS A 110 -16.75 17.77 -0.54
CA LYS A 110 -17.82 16.81 -0.84
C LYS A 110 -17.40 15.79 -1.90
N GLU A 111 -16.88 16.26 -3.03
CA GLU A 111 -16.47 15.37 -4.13
C GLU A 111 -15.32 14.45 -3.70
N ILE A 112 -14.33 14.96 -2.96
CA ILE A 112 -13.25 14.14 -2.38
C ILE A 112 -13.83 13.08 -1.43
N GLY A 113 -14.79 13.45 -0.59
CA GLY A 113 -15.49 12.51 0.30
C GLY A 113 -16.15 11.37 -0.46
N SER A 114 -16.92 11.70 -1.50
CA SER A 114 -17.58 10.70 -2.35
C SER A 114 -16.59 9.78 -3.09
N VAL A 115 -15.48 10.33 -3.58
CA VAL A 115 -14.41 9.51 -4.21
C VAL A 115 -13.78 8.57 -3.19
N ASN A 116 -13.53 9.04 -1.96
CA ASN A 116 -12.93 8.24 -0.90
C ASN A 116 -13.84 7.08 -0.45
N GLU A 117 -15.14 7.31 -0.38
CA GLU A 117 -16.15 6.27 -0.11
C GLU A 117 -16.18 5.22 -1.23
N ALA A 118 -16.21 5.67 -2.49
CA ALA A 118 -16.20 4.77 -3.65
C ALA A 118 -14.91 3.93 -3.71
N LEU A 119 -13.76 4.54 -3.41
CA LEU A 119 -12.47 3.86 -3.36
C LEU A 119 -12.44 2.81 -2.24
N SER A 120 -12.95 3.15 -1.05
CA SER A 120 -13.03 2.22 0.08
C SER A 120 -13.90 1.00 -0.26
N SER A 121 -15.04 1.21 -0.92
CA SER A 121 -15.88 0.11 -1.43
C SER A 121 -15.16 -0.76 -2.46
N CYS A 122 -14.37 -0.14 -3.35
CA CYS A 122 -13.56 -0.87 -4.33
C CYS A 122 -12.50 -1.76 -3.66
N CYS A 123 -11.81 -1.26 -2.63
CA CYS A 123 -10.84 -2.03 -1.86
C CYS A 123 -11.49 -3.28 -1.23
N GLN A 124 -12.65 -3.13 -0.58
CA GLN A 124 -13.37 -4.27 0.01
C GLN A 124 -13.75 -5.34 -1.03
N LYS A 125 -14.16 -4.92 -2.23
CA LYS A 125 -14.45 -5.86 -3.32
C LYS A 125 -13.19 -6.59 -3.81
N MET A 126 -12.06 -5.89 -3.86
CA MET A 126 -10.78 -6.46 -4.26
C MET A 126 -10.28 -7.50 -3.24
N ASP A 127 -10.44 -7.25 -1.94
CA ASP A 127 -10.17 -8.23 -0.88
C ASP A 127 -11.02 -9.49 -1.08
N GLY A 128 -12.32 -9.33 -1.33
CA GLY A 128 -13.20 -10.47 -1.64
C GLY A 128 -12.78 -11.24 -2.90
N ILE A 129 -12.32 -10.57 -3.94
CA ILE A 129 -11.75 -11.23 -5.13
C ILE A 129 -10.49 -12.02 -4.75
N MET A 130 -9.61 -11.46 -3.92
CA MET A 130 -8.39 -12.13 -3.48
C MET A 130 -8.70 -13.43 -2.72
N ASP A 131 -9.69 -13.42 -1.83
CA ASP A 131 -10.16 -14.62 -1.11
C ASP A 131 -10.68 -15.70 -2.07
N THR A 132 -11.45 -15.29 -3.08
CA THR A 132 -11.93 -16.24 -4.10
C THR A 132 -10.80 -16.84 -4.91
N LEU A 133 -9.77 -16.06 -5.26
CA LEU A 133 -8.60 -16.55 -5.99
C LEU A 133 -7.79 -17.56 -5.17
N VAL A 134 -7.61 -17.30 -3.87
CA VAL A 134 -6.96 -18.25 -2.95
C VAL A 134 -7.74 -19.56 -2.92
N THR A 135 -9.08 -19.49 -2.82
CA THR A 135 -9.96 -20.66 -2.80
C THR A 135 -9.87 -21.46 -4.11
N ILE A 136 -9.90 -20.79 -5.26
CA ILE A 136 -9.78 -21.42 -6.58
C ILE A 136 -8.41 -22.09 -6.73
N SER A 137 -7.35 -21.41 -6.33
CA SER A 137 -5.97 -21.95 -6.38
C SER A 137 -5.83 -23.22 -5.53
N GLY A 138 -6.46 -23.26 -4.35
CA GLY A 138 -6.55 -24.45 -3.52
C GLY A 138 -7.24 -25.62 -4.23
N LYS A 139 -8.40 -25.38 -4.84
CA LYS A 139 -9.14 -26.40 -5.60
C LYS A 139 -8.38 -26.93 -6.81
N ILE A 140 -7.66 -26.06 -7.54
CA ILE A 140 -6.81 -26.47 -8.66
C ILE A 140 -5.72 -27.44 -8.17
N LYS A 141 -5.07 -27.13 -7.05
CA LYS A 141 -4.05 -28.00 -6.46
C LYS A 141 -4.62 -29.36 -6.04
N GLU A 142 -5.80 -29.38 -5.41
CA GLU A 142 -6.50 -30.61 -5.04
C GLU A 142 -6.83 -31.47 -6.26
N LEU A 143 -7.40 -30.86 -7.31
CA LEU A 143 -7.69 -31.53 -8.56
C LEU A 143 -6.42 -32.06 -9.24
N GLY A 144 -5.31 -31.32 -9.20
CA GLY A 144 -4.01 -31.77 -9.70
C GLY A 144 -3.49 -33.02 -8.97
N ASN A 145 -3.61 -33.04 -7.63
CA ASN A 145 -3.25 -34.21 -6.83
C ASN A 145 -4.13 -35.41 -7.16
N LYS A 146 -5.44 -35.21 -7.27
CA LYS A 146 -6.41 -36.27 -7.61
C LYS A 146 -6.15 -36.85 -9.00
N ASN A 147 -5.84 -36.00 -9.97
CA ASN A 147 -5.50 -36.43 -11.33
C ASN A 147 -4.21 -37.25 -11.36
N THR A 148 -3.19 -36.83 -10.61
CA THR A 148 -1.94 -37.58 -10.45
C THR A 148 -2.20 -38.96 -9.83
N TYR A 149 -3.00 -39.02 -8.77
CA TYR A 149 -3.40 -40.28 -8.13
C TYR A 149 -4.10 -41.23 -9.11
N LEU A 150 -5.13 -40.75 -9.81
CA LEU A 150 -5.88 -41.54 -10.79
C LEU A 150 -5.00 -42.01 -11.96
N THR A 151 -4.09 -41.15 -12.42
CA THR A 151 -3.12 -41.51 -13.46
C THR A 151 -2.23 -42.67 -13.02
N ASN A 152 -1.73 -42.64 -11.77
CA ASN A 152 -0.92 -43.71 -11.22
C ASN A 152 -1.72 -45.01 -11.04
N GLN A 153 -2.96 -44.91 -10.56
CA GLN A 153 -3.87 -46.06 -10.44
C GLN A 153 -4.15 -46.70 -11.80
N ASN A 154 -4.45 -45.91 -12.82
CA ASN A 154 -4.67 -46.40 -14.18
C ASN A 154 -3.44 -47.09 -14.77
N LYS A 155 -2.23 -46.54 -14.57
CA LYS A 155 -0.99 -47.20 -14.97
C LYS A 155 -0.81 -48.56 -14.30
N HIS A 156 -1.13 -48.67 -13.00
CA HIS A 156 -1.06 -49.93 -12.27
C HIS A 156 -2.03 -50.98 -12.82
N HIS A 157 -3.26 -50.57 -13.19
CA HIS A 157 -4.24 -51.47 -13.79
C HIS A 157 -3.92 -51.86 -15.24
N GLN A 158 -3.23 -51.00 -16.01
CA GLN A 158 -2.82 -51.30 -17.39
C GLN A 158 -1.57 -52.19 -17.48
N ASN A 159 -0.69 -52.14 -16.48
CA ASN A 159 0.43 -53.06 -16.30
C ASN A 159 0.22 -53.91 -15.04
N PRO A 160 -0.75 -54.85 -15.02
CA PRO A 160 -0.78 -55.83 -13.95
C PRO A 160 0.50 -56.65 -14.09
N CYS A 161 1.37 -56.60 -13.07
CA CYS A 161 2.62 -57.34 -13.04
C CYS A 161 2.40 -58.78 -13.52
N CYS A 162 2.80 -59.07 -14.76
CA CYS A 162 2.86 -60.43 -15.28
C CYS A 162 4.06 -61.09 -14.59
N GLY A 163 3.82 -61.59 -13.38
CA GLY A 163 4.76 -62.42 -12.64
C GLY A 163 4.97 -63.73 -13.39
N THR A 164 5.87 -63.71 -14.37
CA THR A 164 6.34 -64.93 -15.03
C THR A 164 7.31 -65.61 -14.07
N ILE A 165 6.80 -66.50 -13.22
CA ILE A 165 7.64 -67.37 -12.39
C ILE A 165 8.28 -68.38 -13.35
N HIS A 166 9.55 -68.18 -13.69
CA HIS A 166 10.38 -69.19 -14.34
C HIS A 166 10.83 -70.21 -13.29
N TRP A 167 10.16 -71.35 -13.24
CA TRP A 167 10.72 -72.57 -12.63
C TRP A 167 11.77 -73.12 -13.59
N LYS A 168 13.04 -73.12 -13.17
CA LYS A 168 14.09 -73.88 -13.84
C LYS A 168 14.08 -75.33 -13.32
N PRO A 169 14.28 -76.34 -14.19
CA PRO A 169 14.43 -77.74 -13.78
C PRO A 169 15.69 -77.97 -12.93
#